data_AF-A0A8C8XXU4-F1
#
_entry.id   AF-A0A8C8XXU4-F1
#
_cell.length_a   1.000
_cell.length_b   1.000
_cell.length_c   1.000
_cell.angle_alpha   90.00
_cell.angle_beta   90.00
_cell.angle_gamma   90.00
#
_symmetry.space_group_name_H-M   'P 1'
#
loop_
_entity.id
_entity.type
_entity.pdbx_description
1 polymer ?
#
loop_
_entity_poly.entity_id
_entity_poly.type
_entity_poly.pdbx_seq_one_letter_code
_entity_poly.pdbx_strand_id
1 'polypeptide(L)' 'CPLLKNYLIQILKSCFSDTDRALSLLEEYCKKLRKPEEQQLKNAVKKVMGIFRSSLFQALLDCVAYVCVSLYVYVLHLCR' A
#
# COMPACT_ATOMS: atom_id res chain seq x y z
N CYS A 1 26.17 1.49 -1.12
CA CYS A 1 26.23 0.84 -2.45
C CYS A 1 25.08 1.36 -3.34
N PRO A 2 25.32 1.89 -4.56
CA PRO A 2 24.29 2.53 -5.41
C PRO A 2 23.10 1.61 -5.74
N LEU A 3 23.36 0.31 -5.92
CA LEU A 3 22.34 -0.72 -6.18
C LEU A 3 21.32 -0.82 -5.03
N LEU A 4 21.79 -0.80 -3.79
CA LEU A 4 20.95 -0.86 -2.60
C LEU A 4 20.08 0.41 -2.45
N LYS A 5 20.57 1.55 -2.93
CA LYS A 5 19.88 2.85 -2.88
C LYS A 5 18.73 2.90 -3.90
N ASN A 6 18.98 2.40 -5.11
CA ASN A 6 17.92 2.23 -6.11
C ASN A 6 16.87 1.20 -5.68
N TYR A 7 17.29 0.07 -5.11
CA TYR A 7 16.38 -0.96 -4.62
C TYR A 7 15.42 -0.41 -3.54
N LEU A 8 15.90 0.43 -2.63
CA LEU A 8 15.01 1.01 -1.61
C LEU A 8 14.07 2.09 -2.14
N ILE A 9 14.55 2.95 -3.03
CA ILE A 9 13.70 3.93 -3.71
C ILE A 9 12.58 3.19 -4.45
N GLN A 10 12.90 2.05 -5.06
CA GLN A 10 11.94 1.19 -5.74
C GLN A 10 10.93 0.60 -4.74
N ILE A 11 11.37 0.07 -3.59
CA ILE A 11 10.49 -0.47 -2.54
C ILE A 11 9.52 0.60 -2.00
N LEU A 12 10.04 1.80 -1.70
CA LEU A 12 9.22 2.90 -1.17
C LEU A 12 8.19 3.39 -2.19
N LYS A 13 8.60 3.51 -3.46
CA LYS A 13 7.66 3.81 -4.56
C LYS A 13 6.61 2.72 -4.69
N SER A 14 7.02 1.45 -4.59
CA SER A 14 6.13 0.29 -4.72
C SER A 14 5.06 0.32 -3.64
N CYS A 15 5.40 0.54 -2.37
CA CYS A 15 4.46 0.41 -1.26
C CYS A 15 3.23 1.35 -1.38
N PHE A 16 3.47 2.62 -1.70
CA PHE A 16 2.38 3.59 -1.92
C PHE A 16 1.68 3.37 -3.26
N SER A 17 2.44 3.15 -4.33
CA SER A 17 1.87 2.96 -5.66
C SER A 17 1.05 1.67 -5.78
N ASP A 18 1.45 0.60 -5.12
CA ASP A 18 0.75 -0.69 -5.13
C ASP A 18 -0.53 -0.61 -4.31
N THR A 19 -0.53 0.16 -3.22
CA THR A 19 -1.75 0.40 -2.43
C THR A 19 -2.79 1.17 -3.25
N ASP A 20 -2.39 2.23 -3.94
CA ASP A 20 -3.28 3.00 -4.81
C ASP A 20 -3.77 2.18 -6.03
N ARG A 21 -2.87 1.41 -6.63
CA ARG A 21 -3.21 0.49 -7.72
C ARG A 21 -4.18 -0.60 -7.27
N ALA A 22 -3.98 -1.18 -6.09
CA ALA A 22 -4.89 -2.17 -5.51
C ALA A 22 -6.28 -1.57 -5.25
N LEU A 23 -6.35 -0.35 -4.71
CA LEU A 23 -7.61 0.38 -4.53
C LEU A 23 -8.34 0.61 -5.86
N SER A 24 -7.62 1.00 -6.90
CA SER A 24 -8.18 1.21 -8.24
C SER A 24 -8.75 -0.09 -8.84
N LEU A 25 -8.05 -1.21 -8.67
CA LEU A 25 -8.53 -2.53 -9.11
C LEU A 25 -9.77 -2.98 -8.33
N LEU A 26 -9.82 -2.73 -7.02
CA LEU A 26 -10.99 -3.04 -6.19
C LEU A 26 -12.21 -2.19 -6.59
N GLU A 27 -12.01 -0.94 -7.00
CA GLU A 27 -13.08 -0.10 -7.56
C GLU A 27 -13.61 -0.64 -8.87
N GLU A 28 -12.72 -1.04 -9.78
CA GLU A 28 -13.12 -1.65 -11.04
C GLU A 28 -13.88 -2.96 -10.81
N TYR A 29 -13.42 -3.77 -9.85
CA TYR A 29 -14.12 -4.99 -9.43
C TYR A 29 -15.53 -4.69 -8.90
N CYS A 30 -15.68 -3.67 -8.04
CA CYS A 30 -16.99 -3.25 -7.55
C CYS A 30 -17.96 -2.81 -8.66
N LYS A 31 -17.45 -2.24 -9.76
CA LYS A 31 -18.27 -1.85 -10.95
C LYS A 31 -18.76 -3.07 -11.74
N LYS A 32 -18.03 -4.18 -11.68
CA LYS A 32 -18.39 -5.45 -12.33
C LYS A 32 -19.42 -6.26 -11.52
N LEU A 33 -19.48 -6.08 -10.20
CA LEU A 33 -20.50 -6.67 -9.33
C LEU A 33 -21.85 -5.97 -9.52
N ARG A 34 -22.75 -6.62 -10.25
CA ARG A 34 -24.09 -6.11 -10.62
C ARG A 34 -25.23 -7.00 -10.13
N LYS A 35 -24.95 -8.25 -9.77
CA LYS A 35 -26.00 -9.19 -9.36
C LYS A 35 -26.45 -8.89 -7.93
N PRO A 36 -27.73 -9.10 -7.61
CA PRO A 36 -28.25 -8.88 -6.25
C PRO A 36 -27.58 -9.82 -5.23
N GLU A 37 -27.21 -11.05 -5.61
CA GLU A 37 -26.51 -11.98 -4.70
C GLU A 37 -25.10 -11.48 -4.32
N GLU A 38 -24.48 -10.66 -5.16
CA GLU A 38 -23.12 -10.14 -4.98
C GLU A 38 -23.06 -8.90 -4.07
N GLN A 39 -24.22 -8.40 -3.62
CA GLN A 39 -24.29 -7.10 -2.95
C GLN A 39 -23.62 -7.10 -1.57
N GLN A 40 -23.64 -8.23 -0.86
CA GLN A 40 -22.89 -8.40 0.39
C GLN A 40 -21.38 -8.32 0.14
N LEU A 41 -20.88 -8.98 -0.92
CA LEU A 41 -19.48 -8.93 -1.31
C LEU A 41 -19.07 -7.51 -1.69
N LYS A 42 -19.88 -6.81 -2.49
CA LYS A 42 -19.65 -5.40 -2.86
C LYS A 42 -19.53 -4.50 -1.63
N ASN A 43 -20.37 -4.70 -0.63
CA ASN A 43 -20.31 -3.95 0.63
C ASN A 43 -19.05 -4.27 1.44
N ALA A 44 -18.64 -5.54 1.49
CA ALA A 44 -17.40 -5.94 2.14
C ALA A 44 -16.17 -5.31 1.48
N VAL A 45 -16.09 -5.35 0.14
CA VAL A 45 -14.98 -4.74 -0.62
C VAL A 45 -14.94 -3.22 -0.41
N LYS A 46 -16.10 -2.54 -0.44
CA LYS A 46 -16.18 -1.09 -0.14
C LYS A 46 -15.69 -0.75 1.27
N LYS A 47 -15.98 -1.58 2.27
CA LYS A 47 -15.46 -1.39 3.64
C LYS A 47 -13.93 -1.49 3.66
N VAL A 48 -13.37 -2.50 3.01
CA VAL A 48 -11.91 -2.65 2.88
C VAL A 48 -11.29 -1.43 2.21
N MET A 49 -11.83 -1.00 1.06
CA MET A 49 -11.36 0.22 0.39
C MET A 49 -11.45 1.47 1.29
N GLY A 50 -12.52 1.60 2.08
CA GLY A 50 -12.68 2.69 3.04
C GLY A 50 -11.62 2.69 4.15
N ILE A 51 -11.24 1.51 4.65
CA ILE A 51 -10.16 1.35 5.62
C ILE A 51 -8.83 1.80 5.00
N PHE A 52 -8.52 1.32 3.79
CA PHE A 52 -7.29 1.68 3.09
C PHE A 52 -7.18 3.19 2.76
N ARG A 53 -8.31 3.87 2.60
CA ARG A 53 -8.38 5.34 2.40
C ARG A 53 -8.44 6.16 3.68
N SER A 54 -8.60 5.52 4.83
CA SER A 54 -8.65 6.20 6.12
C SER A 54 -7.34 6.93 6.37
N SER A 55 -7.43 8.15 6.91
CA SER A 55 -6.25 8.93 7.34
C SER A 55 -5.41 8.16 8.35
N LEU A 56 -6.04 7.35 9.21
CA LEU A 56 -5.33 6.48 10.14
C LEU A 56 -4.50 5.42 9.40
N PHE A 57 -5.06 4.77 8.39
CA PHE A 57 -4.36 3.72 7.66
C PHE A 57 -3.23 4.30 6.79
N GLN A 58 -3.45 5.46 6.19
CA GLN A 58 -2.40 6.22 5.49
C GLN A 58 -1.25 6.60 6.43
N ALA A 59 -1.55 7.12 7.62
CA ALA A 59 -0.54 7.44 8.63
C ALA A 59 0.22 6.19 9.15
N LEU A 60 -0.45 5.04 9.22
CA LEU A 60 0.20 3.75 9.54
C LEU A 60 1.14 3.31 8.43
N LEU A 61 0.74 3.45 7.16
CA LEU A 61 1.60 3.18 6.00
C LEU A 61 2.82 4.10 6.01
N ASP A 62 2.64 5.40 6.29
CA ASP A 62 3.74 6.36 6.45
C ASP A 62 4.71 5.95 7.57
N CYS A 63 4.19 5.54 8.73
CA CYS A 63 5.01 5.07 9.85
C CYS A 63 5.83 3.83 9.48
N VAL A 64 5.21 2.85 8.82
CA VAL A 64 5.90 1.62 8.39
C VAL A 64 6.97 1.94 7.35
N ALA A 65 6.68 2.84 6.40
CA ALA A 65 7.66 3.30 5.43
C ALA A 65 8.85 3.97 6.11
N TYR A 66 8.61 4.86 7.08
CA TYR A 66 9.67 5.54 7.84
C TYR A 66 10.59 4.55 8.57
N VAL A 67 10.04 3.54 9.24
CA VAL A 67 10.83 2.50 9.92
C VAL A 67 11.68 1.71 8.93
N CYS A 68 11.11 1.37 7.77
CA CYS A 68 11.81 0.65 6.71
C CYS A 68 13.01 1.45 6.15
N VAL A 69 12.83 2.76 5.92
CA VAL A 69 13.92 3.66 5.52
C VAL A 69 14.97 3.79 6.62
N SER A 70 14.54 3.95 7.87
CA SER A 70 15.44 4.13 9.01
C SER A 70 16.32 2.90 9.23
N LEU A 71 15.72 1.70 9.17
CA LEU A 71 16.44 0.43 9.24
C LEU A 71 17.46 0.29 8.12
N TYR A 72 17.09 0.71 6.90
CA TYR A 72 18.02 0.70 5.78
C TYR A 72 19.22 1.62 5.99
N VAL A 73 18.99 2.86 6.44
CA VAL A 73 20.07 3.82 6.72
C VAL A 73 21.01 3.25 7.79
N TYR A 74 20.45 2.60 8.81
CA TYR A 74 21.21 1.92 9.85
C TYR A 74 22.07 0.77 9.30
N VAL A 75 21.49 -0.11 8.48
CA VAL A 75 22.22 -1.22 7.82
C VAL A 75 23.31 -0.69 6.90
N LEU A 76 23.05 0.37 6.13
CA LEU A 76 24.07 1.01 5.31
C LEU A 76 25.24 1.57 6.14
N HIS A 77 24.94 2.15 7.30
CA HIS A 77 25.96 2.64 8.23
C HIS A 77 26.80 1.51 8.81
N LEU A 78 26.20 0.36 9.14
CA LEU A 78 26.94 -0.82 9.61
C LEU A 78 27.78 -1.51 8.52
N CYS A 79 27.31 -1.51 7.28
CA CYS A 79 28.02 -2.11 6.15
C CYS A 79 29.15 -1.24 5.59
N ARG A 80 29.43 -0.08 6.20
CA ARG A 80 30.51 0.84 5.82
C ARG A 80 31.60 0.82 6.89
#